data_AF-A0A536JRL3-F1
#
_entry.id   AF-A0A536JRL3-F1
#
_cell.length_a   1.000
_cell.length_b   1.000
_cell.length_c   1.000
_cell.angle_alpha   90.00
_cell.angle_beta   90.00
_cell.angle_gamma   90.00
#
_symmetry.space_group_name_H-M   'P 1'
#
loop_
_entity.id
_entity.type
_entity.pdbx_description
1 polymer ?
#
loop_
_entity_poly.entity_id
_entity_poly.type
_entity_poly.pdbx_seq_one_letter_code
_entity_poly.pdbx_strand_id
1 'polypeptide(L)'
;MLKSLFVFQAVVDFLFGIPLIVAPSTVLSLYGLSTDGTGLFVAQWLGAVFTILAWISWYARNWADSEPRRVVIRAAFSGAVIGLLASLNFQLGPAANTTTWVFVVLPAIFVVGWGYFSYATMRPMTKPQPA
;
A
#
# COMPACT_ATOMS: atom_id res chain seq x y z
N MET A 1 16.54 -8.24 3.27
CA MET A 1 15.24 -8.05 3.95
C MET A 1 14.53 -6.77 3.50
N LEU A 2 15.07 -5.56 3.74
CA LEU A 2 14.41 -4.31 3.33
C LEU A 2 14.15 -4.20 1.81
N LYS A 3 15.13 -4.57 0.98
CA LYS A 3 14.95 -4.65 -0.49
C LYS A 3 13.81 -5.58 -0.88
N SER A 4 13.68 -6.72 -0.21
CA SER A 4 12.62 -7.71 -0.45
C SER A 4 11.25 -7.14 -0.12
N LEU A 5 11.13 -6.33 0.94
CA LEU A 5 9.88 -5.67 1.30
C LEU A 5 9.45 -4.62 0.26
N PHE A 6 10.39 -3.82 -0.24
CA PHE A 6 10.13 -2.91 -1.36
C PHE A 6 9.68 -3.63 -2.63
N VAL A 7 10.34 -4.76 -2.96
CA VAL A 7 9.95 -5.58 -4.12
C VAL A 7 8.56 -6.17 -3.91
N PHE A 8 8.28 -6.71 -2.71
CA PHE A 8 7.00 -7.29 -2.38
C PHE A 8 5.87 -6.26 -2.50
N GLN A 9 6.04 -5.08 -1.92
CA GLN A 9 5.07 -3.99 -2.09
C GLN A 9 4.91 -3.61 -3.56
N ALA A 10 6.01 -3.43 -4.29
CA ALA A 10 5.94 -3.05 -5.70
C ALA A 10 5.13 -4.05 -6.54
N VAL A 11 5.31 -5.35 -6.29
CA VAL A 11 4.57 -6.41 -7.00
C VAL A 11 3.09 -6.39 -6.62
N VAL A 12 2.76 -6.30 -5.32
CA VAL A 12 1.37 -6.24 -4.86
C VAL A 12 0.66 -5.01 -5.45
N ASP A 13 1.26 -3.83 -5.30
CA ASP A 13 0.70 -2.58 -5.81
C ASP A 13 0.53 -2.64 -7.35
N PHE A 14 1.46 -3.27 -8.08
CA PHE A 14 1.33 -3.44 -9.53
C PHE A 14 0.20 -4.40 -9.91
N LEU A 15 0.07 -5.53 -9.20
CA LEU A 15 -0.96 -6.54 -9.43
C LEU A 15 -2.37 -6.06 -9.08
N PHE A 16 -2.53 -5.10 -8.17
CA PHE A 16 -3.80 -4.42 -7.95
C PHE A 16 -3.99 -3.23 -8.90
N GLY A 17 -2.94 -2.46 -9.14
CA GLY A 17 -2.97 -1.22 -9.90
C GLY A 17 -3.43 -1.39 -11.34
N ILE A 18 -2.70 -2.18 -12.12
CA ILE A 18 -3.00 -2.33 -13.55
C ILE A 18 -4.39 -2.94 -13.78
N PRO A 19 -4.78 -4.05 -13.13
CA PRO A 19 -6.11 -4.62 -13.31
C PRO A 19 -7.25 -3.68 -12.92
N LEU A 20 -7.10 -2.88 -11.86
CA LEU A 20 -8.12 -1.89 -11.47
C LEU A 20 -8.29 -0.77 -12.50
N ILE A 21 -7.23 -0.41 -13.23
CA ILE A 21 -7.33 0.58 -14.32
C ILE A 21 -8.10 -0.01 -15.51
N VAL A 22 -7.71 -1.20 -15.96
CA VAL A 22 -8.19 -1.77 -17.23
C VAL A 22 -9.51 -2.51 -17.11
N ALA A 23 -9.78 -3.14 -15.97
CA ALA A 23 -10.94 -4.00 -15.76
C ALA A 23 -11.45 -3.93 -14.30
N PRO A 24 -11.82 -2.73 -13.81
CA PRO A 24 -12.23 -2.54 -12.42
C PRO A 24 -13.42 -3.42 -12.01
N SER A 25 -14.43 -3.58 -12.87
CA SER A 25 -15.61 -4.39 -12.59
C SER A 25 -15.25 -5.87 -12.41
N THR A 26 -14.42 -6.42 -13.29
CA THR A 26 -13.93 -7.79 -13.20
C THR A 26 -13.17 -7.99 -11.90
N VAL A 27 -12.23 -7.10 -11.58
CA VAL A 27 -11.42 -7.21 -10.34
C VAL A 27 -12.31 -7.18 -9.10
N LEU A 28 -13.24 -6.23 -9.00
CA LEU A 28 -14.12 -6.08 -7.85
C LEU A 28 -15.07 -7.27 -7.70
N SER A 29 -15.54 -7.85 -8.81
CA SER A 29 -16.39 -9.04 -8.79
C SER A 29 -15.70 -10.28 -8.19
N LEU A 30 -14.37 -10.39 -8.30
CA LEU A 30 -13.61 -11.48 -7.65
C LEU A 30 -13.74 -11.42 -6.12
N TYR A 31 -13.97 -10.23 -5.58
CA TYR A 31 -14.18 -9.98 -4.15
C TYR A 31 -15.67 -9.94 -3.77
N GLY A 32 -16.58 -10.31 -4.68
CA GLY A 32 -18.02 -10.23 -4.45
C GLY A 32 -18.55 -8.80 -4.34
N LEU A 33 -17.81 -7.81 -4.85
CA LEU A 33 -18.19 -6.40 -4.79
C LEU A 33 -18.82 -5.97 -6.11
N SER A 34 -19.93 -5.22 -6.01
CA SER A 34 -20.59 -4.56 -7.13
C SER A 34 -20.55 -3.05 -6.94
N THR A 35 -20.32 -2.30 -8.01
CA THR A 35 -20.33 -0.83 -7.95
C THR A 35 -21.13 -0.24 -9.11
N ASP A 36 -21.61 0.97 -8.90
CA ASP A 36 -22.14 1.83 -9.95
C ASP A 36 -21.00 2.46 -10.78
N GLY A 37 -21.36 3.29 -11.77
CA GLY A 37 -20.38 3.98 -12.61
C GLY A 37 -19.41 4.87 -11.81
N THR A 38 -19.90 5.50 -10.73
CA THR A 38 -19.07 6.30 -9.83
C THR A 38 -18.02 5.44 -9.13
N GLY A 39 -18.42 4.29 -8.58
CA GLY A 39 -17.49 3.36 -7.95
C GLY A 39 -16.45 2.80 -8.92
N LEU A 40 -16.81 2.55 -10.19
CA LEU A 40 -15.86 2.10 -11.21
C LEU A 40 -14.81 3.18 -11.52
N PHE A 41 -15.23 4.44 -11.64
CA PHE A 41 -14.30 5.56 -11.84
C PHE A 41 -13.32 5.70 -10.67
N VAL A 42 -13.81 5.61 -9.43
CA VAL A 42 -12.96 5.65 -8.23
C VAL A 42 -11.99 4.46 -8.19
N ALA A 43 -12.44 3.26 -8.58
CA ALA A 43 -11.60 2.08 -8.64
C ALA A 43 -10.45 2.23 -9.66
N GLN A 44 -10.70 2.83 -10.82
CA GLN A 44 -9.66 3.13 -11.81
C GLN A 44 -8.64 4.13 -11.26
N TRP A 45 -9.11 5.18 -10.60
CA TRP A 45 -8.25 6.16 -9.94
C TRP A 45 -7.39 5.52 -8.85
N LEU A 46 -7.97 4.63 -8.05
CA LEU A 46 -7.23 3.85 -7.07
C LEU A 46 -6.16 2.97 -7.74
N GLY A 47 -6.48 2.37 -8.89
CA GLY A 47 -5.50 1.63 -9.70
C GLY A 47 -4.33 2.48 -10.16
N ALA A 48 -4.58 3.74 -10.53
CA ALA A 48 -3.53 4.71 -10.89
C ALA A 48 -2.63 5.03 -9.69
N VAL A 49 -3.21 5.23 -8.51
CA VAL A 49 -2.47 5.46 -7.26
C VAL A 49 -1.59 4.26 -6.90
N PHE A 50 -2.12 3.03 -6.96
CA PHE A 50 -1.32 1.83 -6.73
C PHE A 50 -0.18 1.70 -7.75
N THR A 51 -0.41 2.04 -9.01
CA THR A 51 0.65 2.03 -10.03
C THR A 51 1.79 3.01 -9.66
N ILE A 52 1.47 4.20 -9.17
CA ILE A 52 2.47 5.16 -8.68
C ILE A 52 3.27 4.57 -7.50
N LEU A 53 2.57 3.99 -6.52
CA LEU A 53 3.21 3.37 -5.35
C LEU A 53 4.10 2.17 -5.72
N ALA A 54 3.69 1.39 -6.72
CA ALA A 54 4.48 0.30 -7.26
C ALA A 54 5.81 0.80 -7.80
N TRP A 55 5.80 1.89 -8.58
CA TRP A 55 7.00 2.50 -9.12
C TRP A 55 7.89 3.11 -8.04
N ILE A 56 7.32 3.84 -7.08
CA ILE A 56 8.08 4.37 -5.93
C ILE A 56 8.80 3.23 -5.20
N SER A 57 8.07 2.17 -4.87
CA SER A 57 8.63 1.01 -4.16
C SER A 57 9.69 0.29 -4.99
N TRP A 58 9.44 0.13 -6.30
CA TRP A 58 10.41 -0.45 -7.22
C TRP A 58 11.70 0.38 -7.20
N TYR A 59 11.67 1.68 -7.47
CA TYR A 59 12.88 2.49 -7.51
C TYR A 59 13.59 2.58 -6.15
N ALA A 60 12.84 2.72 -5.05
CA ALA A 60 13.39 2.82 -3.70
C ALA A 60 14.11 1.55 -3.22
N ARG A 61 13.85 0.38 -3.83
CA ARG A 61 14.46 -0.91 -3.46
C ARG A 61 16.00 -0.91 -3.49
N ASN A 62 16.59 -0.06 -4.31
CA ASN A 62 18.05 0.06 -4.50
C ASN A 62 18.64 1.34 -3.89
N TRP A 63 17.85 2.16 -3.19
CA TRP A 63 18.37 3.36 -2.55
C TRP A 63 19.32 3.01 -1.40
N ALA A 64 20.39 3.80 -1.25
CA ALA A 64 21.24 3.74 -0.06
C ALA A 64 20.45 4.10 1.20
N ASP A 65 20.97 3.76 2.39
CA ASP A 65 20.36 4.27 3.63
C ASP A 65 20.61 5.77 3.77
N SER A 66 19.63 6.56 3.33
CA SER A 66 19.65 8.01 3.30
C SER A 66 18.31 8.58 3.74
N GLU A 67 18.27 9.87 4.07
CA GLU A 67 17.06 10.55 4.52
C GLU A 67 15.85 10.34 3.57
N PRO A 68 15.96 10.48 2.23
CA PRO A 68 14.86 10.19 1.31
C PRO A 68 14.28 8.78 1.47
N ARG A 69 15.13 7.77 1.64
CA ARG A 69 14.69 6.38 1.82
C ARG A 69 13.92 6.22 3.13
N ARG A 70 14.39 6.85 4.21
CA ARG A 70 13.74 6.81 5.52
C ARG A 70 12.39 7.52 5.49
N VAL A 71 12.27 8.64 4.78
CA VAL A 71 11.00 9.35 4.57
C VAL A 71 10.00 8.45 3.84
N VAL A 72 10.41 7.81 2.74
CA VAL A 72 9.53 6.89 1.99
C VAL A 72 9.05 5.73 2.87
N ILE A 73 9.92 5.16 3.70
CA ILE A 73 9.53 4.04 4.57
C ILE A 73 8.54 4.48 5.65
N ARG A 74 8.73 5.66 6.24
CA ARG A 74 7.77 6.23 7.19
C ARG A 74 6.43 6.55 6.53
N ALA A 75 6.45 7.10 5.31
CA ALA A 75 5.25 7.36 4.54
C ALA A 75 4.50 6.06 4.20
N ALA A 76 5.23 5.02 3.78
CA ALA A 76 4.67 3.69 3.49
C ALA A 76 4.05 3.05 4.75
N PHE A 77 4.72 3.18 5.91
CA PHE A 77 4.16 2.73 7.19
C PHE A 77 2.86 3.47 7.53
N SER A 78 2.86 4.80 7.52
CA SER A 78 1.67 5.61 7.82
C SER A 78 0.52 5.30 6.87
N GLY A 79 0.81 5.18 5.57
CA GLY A 79 -0.17 4.79 4.55
C GLY A 79 -0.75 3.39 4.79
N ALA A 80 0.09 2.42 5.15
CA ALA A 80 -0.36 1.06 5.49
C ALA A 80 -1.26 1.04 6.73
N VAL A 81 -0.97 1.85 7.75
CA VAL A 81 -1.82 1.98 8.94
C VAL A 81 -3.19 2.55 8.57
N ILE A 82 -3.23 3.64 7.80
CA ILE A 82 -4.50 4.24 7.35
C ILE A 82 -5.29 3.26 6.49
N GLY A 83 -4.61 2.56 5.56
CA GLY A 83 -5.22 1.52 4.74
C GLY A 83 -5.82 0.40 5.58
N LEU A 84 -5.08 -0.11 6.58
CA LEU A 84 -5.56 -1.14 7.49
C LEU A 84 -6.83 -0.71 8.25
N LEU A 85 -6.85 0.53 8.76
CA LEU A 85 -8.01 1.06 9.47
C LEU A 85 -9.24 1.18 8.55
N ALA A 86 -9.06 1.70 7.32
CA ALA A 86 -10.13 1.79 6.35
C ALA A 86 -10.67 0.40 5.96
N SER A 87 -9.78 -0.58 5.78
CA SER A 87 -10.15 -1.95 5.45
C SER A 87 -10.87 -2.65 6.60
N LEU A 88 -10.45 -2.43 7.85
CA LEU A 88 -11.18 -2.93 9.02
C LEU A 88 -12.58 -2.32 9.12
N ASN A 89 -12.71 -1.01 8.92
CA ASN A 89 -14.00 -0.34 8.91
C ASN A 89 -14.95 -0.94 7.86
N PHE A 90 -14.44 -1.22 6.65
CA PHE A 90 -15.22 -1.91 5.62
C PHE A 90 -15.56 -3.35 6.02
N GLN A 91 -14.57 -4.11 6.50
CA GLN A 91 -14.72 -5.54 6.82
C GLN A 91 -15.70 -5.82 7.96
N LEU A 92 -15.82 -4.88 8.90
CA LEU A 92 -16.79 -4.95 10.00
C LEU A 92 -18.20 -4.48 9.59
N GLY A 93 -18.36 -3.99 8.36
CA GLY A 93 -19.63 -3.57 7.80
C GLY A 93 -20.43 -4.70 7.16
N PRO A 94 -21.72 -4.47 6.88
CA PRO A 94 -22.63 -5.50 6.35
C PRO A 94 -22.32 -5.93 4.91
N ALA A 95 -21.54 -5.14 4.17
CA ALA A 95 -21.18 -5.41 2.77
C ALA A 95 -19.95 -6.32 2.62
N ALA A 96 -19.27 -6.65 3.72
CA ALA A 96 -18.07 -7.45 3.69
C ALA A 96 -18.35 -8.96 3.57
N ASN A 97 -17.39 -9.70 3.04
CA ASN A 97 -17.47 -11.15 2.91
C ASN A 97 -16.12 -11.79 3.24
N THR A 98 -15.99 -13.10 3.02
CA THR A 98 -14.76 -13.83 3.32
C THR A 98 -13.58 -13.41 2.43
N THR A 99 -13.83 -13.11 1.16
CA THR A 99 -12.78 -12.75 0.20
C THR A 99 -12.22 -11.34 0.45
N THR A 100 -13.03 -10.43 1.01
CA THR A 100 -12.60 -9.05 1.29
C THR A 100 -11.59 -8.94 2.42
N TRP A 101 -11.36 -10.01 3.20
CA TRP A 101 -10.29 -10.07 4.21
C TRP A 101 -8.90 -9.85 3.62
N VAL A 102 -8.70 -10.11 2.33
CA VAL A 102 -7.43 -9.80 1.65
C VAL A 102 -7.04 -8.32 1.83
N PHE A 103 -8.03 -7.42 1.84
CA PHE A 103 -7.81 -5.98 2.02
C PHE A 103 -7.42 -5.63 3.45
N VAL A 104 -7.63 -6.50 4.43
CA VAL A 104 -7.13 -6.33 5.80
C VAL A 104 -5.75 -6.95 5.95
N VAL A 105 -5.58 -8.18 5.44
CA VAL A 105 -4.35 -8.96 5.59
C VAL A 105 -3.17 -8.27 4.89
N LEU A 106 -3.36 -7.76 3.67
CA LEU A 106 -2.27 -7.13 2.92
C LEU A 106 -1.72 -5.86 3.60
N PRO A 107 -2.56 -4.86 3.96
CA PRO A 107 -2.09 -3.73 4.75
C PRO A 107 -1.50 -4.14 6.10
N ALA A 108 -2.04 -5.16 6.79
CA ALA A 108 -1.45 -5.63 8.05
C ALA A 108 -0.01 -6.14 7.87
N ILE A 109 0.26 -6.89 6.80
CA ILE A 109 1.62 -7.31 6.45
C ILE A 109 2.54 -6.09 6.23
N PHE A 110 2.05 -5.06 5.51
CA PHE A 110 2.83 -3.84 5.28
C PHE A 110 3.03 -3.01 6.54
N VAL A 111 2.04 -2.92 7.44
CA VAL A 111 2.17 -2.26 8.74
C VAL A 111 3.28 -2.92 9.55
N VAL A 112 3.27 -4.25 9.65
CA VAL A 112 4.29 -5.00 10.39
C VAL A 112 5.66 -4.82 9.73
N GLY A 113 5.74 -4.98 8.41
CA GLY A 113 6.98 -4.88 7.64
C GLY A 113 7.61 -3.49 7.74
N TRP A 114 6.86 -2.44 7.39
CA TRP A 114 7.38 -1.08 7.42
C TRP A 114 7.56 -0.54 8.84
N GLY A 115 6.72 -0.95 9.78
CA GLY A 115 6.85 -0.58 11.19
C GLY A 115 8.15 -1.08 11.79
N TYR A 116 8.51 -2.34 11.53
CA TYR A 116 9.79 -2.90 11.94
C TYR A 116 10.97 -2.07 11.39
N PHE A 117 10.97 -1.73 10.10
CA PHE A 117 12.07 -0.94 9.53
C PHE A 117 12.06 0.53 9.98
N SER A 118 10.89 1.14 10.17
CA SER A 118 10.74 2.53 10.59
C SER A 118 11.29 2.78 12.00
N TYR A 119 11.07 1.85 12.94
CA TYR A 119 11.39 2.05 14.35
C TYR A 119 12.51 1.16 14.88
N ALA A 120 12.62 -0.10 14.43
CA ALA A 120 13.64 -1.02 14.96
C ALA A 120 15.00 -0.87 14.29
N THR A 121 15.06 -0.37 13.05
CA THR A 121 16.30 -0.35 12.25
C THR A 121 16.81 1.06 11.91
N MET A 122 15.95 2.09 11.88
CA MET A 122 16.35 3.44 11.45
C MET A 122 16.71 4.36 12.61
N ARG A 123 17.86 5.04 12.50
CA ARG A 123 18.21 6.16 13.39
C ARG A 123 17.18 7.30 13.26
N PRO A 124 16.87 8.03 14.35
CA PRO A 124 16.06 9.24 14.30
C PRO A 124 16.58 10.21 13.23
N MET A 125 15.68 10.90 12.53
CA MET A 125 16.06 12.01 11.65
C MET A 125 16.47 13.16 12.57
N THR A 126 17.76 13.24 12.93
CA THR A 126 18.31 14.43 13.60
C THR A 126 18.24 15.60 12.63
N LYS A 127 17.73 16.75 13.11
CA LYS A 127 17.62 17.99 12.33
C LYS A 127 18.92 18.29 11.58
N PRO A 128 18.86 18.90 10.38
CA PRO A 128 20.06 19.37 9.69
C PRO A 128 20.86 20.26 10.64
N GLN A 129 22.14 19.95 10.81
CA GLN A 129 23.06 20.83 11.53
C GLN A 129 23.19 22.12 10.70
N PRO A 130 22.90 23.31 11.25
CA PRO A 130 23.12 24.55 10.53
C PRO A 130 24.62 24.66 10.20
N ALA A 131 24.90 25.04 8.96
CA ALA A 131 26.24 25.27 8.43
C ALA A 131 26.96 26.41 9.16
#